data_AF-A0A9D2PIH4-F1
#
_entry.id   AF-A0A9D2PIH4-F1
#
_cell.length_a   1.000
_cell.length_b   1.000
_cell.length_c   1.000
_cell.angle_alpha   90.00
_cell.angle_beta   90.00
_cell.angle_gamma   90.00
#
_symmetry.space_group_name_H-M   'P 1'
#
loop_
_entity.id
_entity.type
_entity.pdbx_description
1 polymer ?
#
loop_
_entity_poly.entity_id
_entity_poly.type
_entity_poly.pdbx_seq_one_letter_code
_entity_poly.pdbx_strand_id
1 'polypeptide(L)'
;MERNDIYMIQGTNYKEMTMKLLEHIDLADNICGDLDFEEGGNPVSMDRILAFKDPVLCDSFAAEIMGYEPHDVEYIHLAEKLGVGSTDTKKVEIHALNREAETVKPAAPEGRAAKLAAYVKPKDACSACYGSLIYALDRLNEQGLLDHKKKKSLAIGQGYQKKHGMYGIGNCTARFEKHVDGCPPKAVDIVRFLKEEWD
;
A
#
# COMPACT_ATOMS: atom_id res chain seq x y z
N MET A 1 -11.31 2.85 -22.32
CA MET A 1 -11.11 2.68 -20.87
C MET A 1 -11.67 1.32 -20.54
N GLU A 2 -10.75 0.39 -20.33
CA GLU A 2 -11.04 -1.01 -20.04
C GLU A 2 -11.52 -1.15 -18.60
N ARG A 3 -12.15 -2.29 -18.27
CA ARG A 3 -12.60 -2.57 -16.89
C ARG A 3 -11.42 -2.71 -15.89
N ASN A 4 -10.20 -2.90 -16.39
CA ASN A 4 -9.01 -3.21 -15.61
C ASN A 4 -8.10 -1.98 -15.35
N ASP A 5 -8.58 -0.78 -15.66
CA ASP A 5 -7.82 0.46 -15.47
C ASP A 5 -8.01 0.97 -14.03
N ILE A 6 -6.92 1.23 -13.31
CA ILE A 6 -6.92 1.96 -12.03
C ILE A 6 -6.38 3.36 -12.26
N TYR A 7 -7.11 4.37 -11.80
CA TYR A 7 -6.61 5.74 -11.74
C TYR A 7 -6.15 6.06 -10.33
N MET A 8 -4.95 6.62 -10.21
CA MET A 8 -4.37 6.98 -8.92
C MET A 8 -3.88 8.42 -8.94
N ILE A 9 -4.24 9.19 -7.91
CA ILE A 9 -3.70 10.52 -7.64
C ILE A 9 -3.23 10.56 -6.19
N GLN A 10 -2.11 11.25 -5.93
CA GLN A 10 -1.52 11.38 -4.60
C GLN A 10 -1.48 12.85 -4.16
N GLY A 11 -1.70 13.15 -2.89
CA GLY A 11 -1.77 14.54 -2.42
C GLY A 11 -2.63 14.70 -1.18
N THR A 12 -2.60 15.90 -0.60
CA THR A 12 -3.37 16.24 0.60
C THR A 12 -4.59 17.11 0.31
N ASN A 13 -4.72 17.65 -0.92
CA ASN A 13 -5.91 18.40 -1.36
C ASN A 13 -6.98 17.44 -1.88
N TYR A 14 -7.63 16.72 -0.98
CA TYR A 14 -8.63 15.69 -1.30
C TYR A 14 -9.76 16.20 -2.21
N LYS A 15 -10.21 17.44 -2.00
CA LYS A 15 -11.26 18.03 -2.85
C LYS A 15 -10.83 18.11 -4.31
N GLU A 16 -9.63 18.60 -4.58
CA GLU A 16 -9.11 18.72 -5.95
C GLU A 16 -8.82 17.36 -6.58
N MET A 17 -8.26 16.46 -5.79
CA MET A 17 -7.99 15.09 -6.23
C MET A 17 -9.26 14.34 -6.60
N THR A 18 -10.31 14.44 -5.77
CA THR A 18 -11.62 13.85 -6.04
C THR A 18 -12.25 14.43 -7.29
N MET A 19 -12.21 15.75 -7.49
CA MET A 19 -12.73 16.37 -8.72
C MET A 19 -12.04 15.82 -9.97
N LYS A 20 -10.70 15.69 -9.95
CA LYS A 20 -9.92 15.13 -11.06
C LYS A 20 -10.29 13.67 -11.37
N LEU A 21 -10.58 12.86 -10.36
CA LEU A 21 -10.96 11.46 -10.55
C LEU A 21 -12.42 11.26 -10.95
N LEU A 22 -13.35 12.10 -10.46
CA LEU A 22 -14.77 12.06 -10.83
C LEU A 22 -14.99 12.37 -12.32
N GLU A 23 -14.08 13.11 -12.96
CA GLU A 23 -14.07 13.27 -14.42
C GLU A 23 -13.85 11.94 -15.16
N HIS A 24 -13.34 10.92 -14.48
CA HIS A 24 -12.90 9.68 -15.09
C HIS A 24 -13.85 8.50 -14.81
N ILE A 25 -14.43 8.33 -13.60
CA ILE A 25 -15.15 7.09 -13.17
C ILE A 25 -15.90 7.17 -11.80
N ASP A 26 -16.51 6.05 -11.38
CA ASP A 26 -16.98 5.77 -10.00
C ASP A 26 -15.81 5.72 -9.00
N LEU A 27 -15.96 6.37 -7.85
CA LEU A 27 -14.86 6.71 -6.94
C LEU A 27 -14.86 5.84 -5.67
N ALA A 28 -13.69 5.31 -5.31
CA ALA A 28 -13.44 4.71 -4.00
C ALA A 28 -12.45 5.56 -3.20
N ASP A 29 -12.75 5.79 -1.92
CA ASP A 29 -11.89 6.61 -1.08
C ASP A 29 -10.79 5.74 -0.43
N ASN A 30 -9.52 6.06 -0.66
CA ASN A 30 -8.36 5.41 0.01
C ASN A 30 -7.42 6.48 0.61
N ILE A 31 -8.01 7.56 1.12
CA ILE A 31 -7.32 8.69 1.75
C ILE A 31 -6.63 8.25 3.05
N CYS A 32 -7.35 7.52 3.89
CA CYS A 32 -6.91 7.06 5.21
C CYS A 32 -7.41 5.62 5.43
N GLY A 33 -6.50 4.64 5.46
CA GLY A 33 -6.87 3.31 5.91
C GLY A 33 -6.67 3.22 7.42
N ASP A 34 -7.65 2.67 8.14
CA ASP A 34 -7.55 2.45 9.58
C ASP A 34 -6.99 1.04 9.86
N LEU A 35 -6.04 0.97 10.80
CA LEU A 35 -5.51 -0.30 11.30
C LEU A 35 -6.46 -0.95 12.32
N ASP A 36 -7.30 -0.15 12.99
CA ASP A 36 -8.12 -0.59 14.11
C ASP A 36 -9.56 -0.02 13.99
N PHE A 37 -10.40 -0.60 13.10
CA PHE A 37 -11.88 -0.55 13.06
C PHE A 37 -12.57 0.83 12.88
N GLU A 38 -13.76 0.85 12.25
CA GLU A 38 -14.53 2.08 11.90
C GLU A 38 -15.04 2.93 13.09
N GLU A 39 -14.89 2.44 14.33
CA GLU A 39 -15.28 3.17 15.54
C GLU A 39 -14.12 3.98 16.17
N GLY A 40 -12.91 3.90 15.61
CA GLY A 40 -11.76 4.75 15.92
C GLY A 40 -10.47 3.98 16.17
N GLY A 41 -9.48 4.22 15.30
CA GLY A 41 -8.10 3.75 15.45
C GLY A 41 -7.05 4.84 15.20
N ASN A 42 -5.80 4.39 14.93
CA ASN A 42 -4.69 5.27 14.53
C ASN A 42 -4.39 5.01 13.04
N PRO A 43 -5.13 5.64 12.12
CA PRO A 43 -5.06 5.29 10.71
C PRO A 43 -3.72 5.70 10.10
N VAL A 44 -3.28 4.92 9.12
CA VAL A 44 -2.03 5.19 8.40
C VAL A 44 -2.36 5.91 7.11
N SER A 45 -2.15 7.23 7.10
CA SER A 45 -2.39 8.06 5.93
C SER A 45 -1.50 7.64 4.76
N MET A 46 -2.14 7.39 3.61
CA MET A 46 -1.47 7.07 2.34
C MET A 46 -1.56 8.21 1.33
N ASP A 47 -2.35 9.25 1.63
CA ASP A 47 -2.54 10.49 0.87
C ASP A 47 -2.75 10.22 -0.62
N ARG A 48 -3.69 9.30 -0.92
CA ARG A 48 -4.01 8.92 -2.29
C ARG A 48 -5.49 8.69 -2.46
N ILE A 49 -5.98 8.89 -3.67
CA ILE A 49 -7.31 8.47 -4.06
C ILE A 49 -7.15 7.51 -5.24
N LEU A 50 -7.87 6.41 -5.18
CA LEU A 50 -7.91 5.39 -6.21
C LEU A 50 -9.30 5.38 -6.82
N ALA A 51 -9.37 5.12 -8.11
CA ALA A 51 -10.66 5.00 -8.75
C ALA A 51 -10.63 3.80 -9.71
N PHE A 52 -11.74 3.06 -9.72
CA PHE A 52 -11.92 1.81 -10.46
C PHE A 52 -13.23 1.81 -11.24
N LYS A 53 -13.28 1.08 -12.36
CA LYS A 53 -14.55 0.73 -13.05
C LYS A 53 -15.16 -0.57 -12.56
N ASP A 54 -14.32 -1.45 -12.05
CA ASP A 54 -14.71 -2.75 -11.55
C ASP A 54 -14.74 -2.70 -10.01
N PRO A 55 -15.92 -2.85 -9.38
CA PRO A 55 -16.06 -2.75 -7.93
C PRO A 55 -15.38 -3.93 -7.20
N VAL A 56 -15.34 -5.12 -7.80
CA VAL A 56 -14.64 -6.27 -7.20
C VAL A 56 -13.14 -6.05 -7.28
N LEU A 57 -12.66 -5.45 -8.36
CA LEU A 57 -11.25 -5.09 -8.52
C LEU A 57 -10.83 -4.01 -7.52
N CYS A 58 -11.69 -3.03 -7.27
CA CYS A 58 -11.50 -2.02 -6.24
C CYS A 58 -11.23 -2.67 -4.89
N ASP A 59 -12.14 -3.53 -4.46
CA ASP A 59 -12.07 -4.16 -3.14
C ASP A 59 -10.89 -5.15 -3.06
N SER A 60 -10.63 -5.88 -4.13
CA SER A 60 -9.49 -6.80 -4.22
C SER A 60 -8.17 -6.04 -4.09
N PHE A 61 -8.04 -4.91 -4.79
CA PHE A 61 -6.84 -4.07 -4.72
C PHE A 61 -6.69 -3.44 -3.34
N ALA A 62 -7.80 -2.96 -2.74
CA ALA A 62 -7.80 -2.44 -1.38
C ALA A 62 -7.34 -3.49 -0.36
N ALA A 63 -7.85 -4.73 -0.45
CA ALA A 63 -7.44 -5.84 0.40
C ALA A 63 -5.92 -6.10 0.32
N GLU A 64 -5.37 -6.17 -0.89
CA GLU A 64 -3.93 -6.40 -1.11
C GLU A 64 -3.04 -5.28 -0.55
N ILE A 65 -3.50 -4.03 -0.63
CA ILE A 65 -2.83 -2.88 -0.03
C ILE A 65 -2.83 -2.93 1.49
N MET A 66 -3.87 -3.52 2.08
CA MET A 66 -3.97 -3.75 3.52
C MET A 66 -3.27 -5.04 3.97
N GLY A 67 -2.70 -5.81 3.05
CA GLY A 67 -1.93 -7.03 3.35
C GLY A 67 -2.76 -8.32 3.40
N TYR A 68 -3.97 -8.28 2.85
CA TYR A 68 -4.87 -9.43 2.73
C TYR A 68 -4.86 -9.98 1.31
N GLU A 69 -5.02 -11.29 1.17
CA GLU A 69 -5.39 -11.84 -0.14
C GLU A 69 -6.86 -11.49 -0.41
N PRO A 70 -7.27 -11.15 -1.65
CA PRO A 70 -8.68 -10.89 -1.96
C PRO A 70 -9.61 -12.04 -1.53
N HIS A 71 -9.10 -13.27 -1.62
CA HIS A 71 -9.82 -14.49 -1.26
C HIS A 71 -9.95 -14.71 0.27
N ASP A 72 -9.19 -13.98 1.08
CA ASP A 72 -9.36 -13.96 2.55
C ASP A 72 -10.65 -13.21 2.95
N VAL A 73 -11.18 -12.37 2.05
CA VAL A 73 -12.41 -11.59 2.26
C VAL A 73 -13.57 -12.26 1.54
N GLU A 74 -14.48 -12.87 2.31
CA GLU A 74 -15.53 -13.76 1.79
C GLU A 74 -16.39 -13.12 0.68
N TYR A 75 -16.80 -11.87 0.87
CA TYR A 75 -17.70 -11.21 -0.08
C TYR A 75 -17.02 -10.90 -1.42
N ILE A 76 -15.70 -10.63 -1.42
CA ILE A 76 -14.92 -10.34 -2.63
C ILE A 76 -14.90 -11.58 -3.52
N HIS A 77 -14.58 -12.74 -2.94
CA HIS A 77 -14.60 -14.03 -3.63
C HIS A 77 -16.00 -14.38 -4.16
N LEU A 78 -17.03 -14.11 -3.36
CA LEU A 78 -18.40 -14.36 -3.78
C LEU A 78 -18.81 -13.45 -4.95
N ALA A 79 -18.45 -12.17 -4.93
CA ALA A 79 -18.78 -11.21 -5.98
C ALA A 79 -18.13 -11.58 -7.32
N GLU A 80 -16.89 -12.06 -7.31
CA GLU A 80 -16.23 -12.59 -8.50
C GLU A 80 -16.94 -13.83 -9.07
N LYS A 81 -17.31 -14.79 -8.21
CA LYS A 81 -18.05 -16.00 -8.63
C LYS A 81 -19.40 -15.67 -9.27
N LEU A 82 -20.03 -14.57 -8.83
CA LEU A 82 -21.27 -14.06 -9.39
C LEU A 82 -21.07 -13.24 -10.67
N GLY A 83 -19.83 -13.02 -11.11
CA GLY A 83 -19.49 -12.28 -12.33
C GLY A 83 -19.65 -10.76 -12.21
N VAL A 84 -19.71 -10.23 -10.97
CA VAL A 84 -19.84 -8.78 -10.72
C VAL A 84 -18.58 -8.04 -11.19
N GLY A 85 -17.43 -8.68 -11.07
CA GLY A 85 -16.13 -8.13 -11.42
C GLY A 85 -15.01 -9.15 -11.27
N SER A 86 -13.76 -8.69 -11.27
CA SER A 86 -12.55 -9.51 -11.27
C SER A 86 -11.70 -9.29 -10.01
N THR A 87 -11.18 -10.36 -9.42
CA THR A 87 -10.14 -10.28 -8.37
C THR A 87 -8.72 -10.24 -8.93
N ASP A 88 -8.56 -10.39 -10.25
CA ASP A 88 -7.24 -10.42 -10.90
C ASP A 88 -6.59 -9.03 -10.96
N THR A 89 -5.89 -8.69 -9.88
CA THR A 89 -5.14 -7.43 -9.74
C THR A 89 -3.80 -7.43 -10.52
N LYS A 90 -3.40 -8.56 -11.13
CA LYS A 90 -2.12 -8.68 -11.85
C LYS A 90 -2.19 -8.11 -13.27
N LYS A 91 -3.38 -8.09 -13.86
CA LYS A 91 -3.63 -7.56 -15.21
C LYS A 91 -4.00 -6.08 -15.22
N VAL A 92 -3.87 -5.43 -14.09
CA VAL A 92 -4.30 -4.05 -13.89
C VAL A 92 -3.30 -3.08 -14.47
N GLU A 93 -3.81 -2.07 -15.16
CA GLU A 93 -3.02 -0.91 -15.60
C GLU A 93 -3.25 0.26 -14.63
N ILE A 94 -2.17 0.72 -13.97
CA ILE A 94 -2.24 1.85 -13.04
C ILE A 94 -1.85 3.15 -13.76
N HIS A 95 -2.85 4.00 -13.99
CA HIS A 95 -2.71 5.34 -14.54
C HIS A 95 -2.53 6.36 -13.41
N ALA A 96 -1.27 6.70 -13.13
CA ALA A 96 -0.94 7.74 -12.16
C ALA A 96 -1.11 9.14 -12.77
N LEU A 97 -1.98 9.96 -12.19
CA LEU A 97 -2.35 11.28 -12.73
C LEU A 97 -1.37 12.40 -12.37
N ASN A 98 -0.53 12.22 -11.35
CA ASN A 98 0.45 13.23 -10.92
C ASN A 98 1.79 12.59 -10.48
N ARG A 99 2.53 12.05 -11.44
CA ARG A 99 3.74 11.24 -11.19
C ARG A 99 4.99 12.00 -10.70
N GLU A 100 5.05 13.33 -10.78
CA GLU A 100 6.34 14.05 -10.63
C GLU A 100 6.40 15.16 -9.58
N ALA A 101 5.30 15.58 -8.93
CA ALA A 101 5.30 16.83 -8.16
C ALA A 101 5.02 16.73 -6.65
N GLU A 102 4.35 15.69 -6.15
CA GLU A 102 3.90 15.66 -4.75
C GLU A 102 4.24 14.33 -4.07
N THR A 103 5.51 14.13 -3.73
CA THR A 103 5.85 13.19 -2.65
C THR A 103 5.33 13.75 -1.34
N VAL A 104 4.13 13.31 -0.96
CA VAL A 104 3.61 13.58 0.38
C VAL A 104 4.43 12.77 1.38
N LYS A 105 4.96 13.45 2.40
CA LYS A 105 5.68 12.80 3.48
C LYS A 105 4.67 12.14 4.41
N PRO A 106 4.95 10.92 4.92
CA PRO A 106 4.09 10.30 5.92
C PRO A 106 3.96 11.21 7.15
N ALA A 107 2.75 11.27 7.71
CA ALA A 107 2.53 11.81 9.04
C ALA A 107 3.31 10.99 10.09
N ALA A 108 3.52 11.57 11.27
CA ALA A 108 4.12 10.83 12.37
C ALA A 108 3.19 9.67 12.76
N PRO A 109 3.67 8.41 12.80
CA PRO A 109 2.83 7.29 13.16
C PRO A 109 2.50 7.33 14.65
N GLU A 110 1.26 7.00 14.99
CA GLU A 110 0.77 6.95 16.37
C GLU A 110 0.32 5.52 16.74
N GLY A 111 0.10 5.27 18.04
CA GLY A 111 -0.42 4.00 18.55
C GLY A 111 0.30 2.75 18.05
N ARG A 112 -0.45 1.84 17.40
CA ARG A 112 0.05 0.58 16.85
C ARG A 112 1.09 0.79 15.75
N ALA A 113 0.83 1.73 14.82
CA ALA A 113 1.74 2.08 13.74
C ALA A 113 3.11 2.55 14.25
N ALA A 114 3.17 3.27 15.38
CA ALA A 114 4.42 3.73 15.98
C ALA A 114 5.33 2.57 16.43
N LYS A 115 4.75 1.47 16.91
CA LYS A 115 5.51 0.27 17.30
C LYS A 115 6.10 -0.42 16.06
N LEU A 116 5.32 -0.52 14.99
CA LEU A 116 5.74 -1.12 13.72
C LEU A 116 6.82 -0.27 13.04
N ALA A 117 6.73 1.06 13.15
CA ALA A 117 7.73 1.98 12.64
C ALA A 117 9.14 1.75 13.21
N ALA A 118 9.28 1.07 14.36
CA ALA A 118 10.57 0.73 14.96
C ALA A 118 11.43 -0.21 14.08
N TYR A 119 10.81 -0.99 13.19
CA TYR A 119 11.51 -1.87 12.24
C TYR A 119 11.98 -1.12 10.98
N VAL A 120 11.40 0.05 10.72
CA VAL A 120 11.58 0.82 9.49
C VAL A 120 12.75 1.80 9.61
N LYS A 121 13.50 1.97 8.52
CA LYS A 121 14.59 2.93 8.36
C LYS A 121 14.28 3.89 7.21
N PRO A 122 13.33 4.82 7.38
CA PRO A 122 12.87 5.67 6.28
C PRO A 122 13.91 6.73 5.90
N LYS A 123 14.01 7.04 4.60
CA LYS A 123 14.71 8.23 4.06
C LYS A 123 13.94 8.78 2.88
N ASP A 124 13.30 9.93 3.06
CA ASP A 124 12.46 10.57 2.03
C ASP A 124 11.44 9.57 1.44
N ALA A 125 10.77 8.81 2.32
CA ALA A 125 9.71 7.91 1.93
C ALA A 125 8.42 8.71 1.66
N CYS A 126 7.69 8.36 0.60
CA CYS A 126 6.34 8.86 0.40
C CYS A 126 5.36 8.13 1.34
N SER A 127 4.27 8.80 1.70
CA SER A 127 3.24 8.27 2.59
C SER A 127 2.64 6.97 2.09
N ALA A 128 2.37 6.86 0.79
CA ALA A 128 1.85 5.64 0.19
C ALA A 128 2.76 4.41 0.40
N CYS A 129 4.05 4.50 0.04
CA CYS A 129 5.00 3.39 0.24
C CYS A 129 5.19 3.09 1.74
N TYR A 130 5.27 4.14 2.56
CA TYR A 130 5.42 3.97 4.00
C TYR A 130 4.21 3.25 4.61
N GLY A 131 3.00 3.65 4.21
CA GLY A 131 1.76 3.03 4.66
C GLY A 131 1.69 1.56 4.30
N SER A 132 1.98 1.19 3.06
CA SER A 132 2.00 -0.22 2.63
C SER A 132 2.98 -1.07 3.45
N LEU A 133 4.14 -0.52 3.83
CA LEU A 133 5.07 -1.21 4.73
C LEU A 133 4.52 -1.36 6.15
N ILE A 134 3.86 -0.34 6.69
CA ILE A 134 3.23 -0.44 8.01
C ILE A 134 2.13 -1.50 8.02
N TYR A 135 1.25 -1.55 7.01
CA TYR A 135 0.25 -2.62 6.88
C TYR A 135 0.89 -4.02 6.81
N ALA A 136 1.95 -4.16 6.03
CA ALA A 136 2.65 -5.44 5.92
C ALA A 136 3.26 -5.87 7.26
N LEU A 137 3.91 -4.96 7.97
CA LEU A 137 4.45 -5.21 9.30
C LEU A 137 3.34 -5.55 10.29
N ASP A 138 2.20 -4.89 10.19
CA ASP A 138 1.06 -5.16 11.06
C ASP A 138 0.53 -6.58 10.85
N ARG A 139 0.40 -6.99 9.59
CA ARG A 139 0.00 -8.35 9.23
C ARG A 139 0.95 -9.42 9.74
N LEU A 140 2.26 -9.14 9.74
CA LEU A 140 3.26 -10.02 10.34
C LEU A 140 3.19 -10.04 11.86
N ASN A 141 2.84 -8.91 12.48
CA ASN A 141 2.65 -8.80 13.93
C ASN A 141 1.49 -9.66 14.41
N GLU A 142 0.36 -9.64 13.68
CA GLU A 142 -0.81 -10.50 13.97
C GLU A 142 -0.47 -11.99 13.93
N GLN A 143 0.50 -12.36 13.11
CA GLN A 143 0.98 -13.73 12.96
C GLN A 143 2.10 -14.08 13.96
N GLY A 144 2.50 -13.15 14.84
CA GLY A 144 3.57 -13.34 15.82
C GLY A 144 4.97 -13.41 15.20
N LEU A 145 5.17 -12.87 14.01
CA LEU A 145 6.42 -13.03 13.24
C LEU A 145 7.45 -11.90 13.46
N LEU A 146 7.14 -10.90 14.30
CA LEU A 146 8.02 -9.74 14.50
C LEU A 146 9.00 -9.85 15.69
N ASP A 147 8.72 -10.70 16.68
CA ASP A 147 9.39 -10.65 18.00
C ASP A 147 10.91 -10.84 17.96
N HIS A 148 11.42 -11.57 16.96
CA HIS A 148 12.85 -11.84 16.79
C HIS A 148 13.52 -10.92 15.74
N LYS A 149 12.75 -10.05 15.08
CA LYS A 149 13.25 -9.25 13.97
C LYS A 149 14.07 -8.05 14.44
N LYS A 150 15.13 -7.77 13.70
CA LYS A 150 16.01 -6.63 14.00
C LYS A 150 15.30 -5.31 13.72
N LYS A 151 15.26 -4.41 14.71
CA LYS A 151 14.79 -3.03 14.55
C LYS A 151 15.63 -2.23 13.55
N LYS A 152 15.03 -1.24 12.87
CA LYS A 152 15.67 -0.37 11.86
C LYS A 152 16.41 -1.14 10.75
N SER A 153 15.87 -2.28 10.31
CA SER A 153 16.49 -3.15 9.30
C SER A 153 15.86 -2.98 7.91
N LEU A 154 14.64 -2.45 7.81
CA LEU A 154 13.92 -2.31 6.54
C LEU A 154 14.09 -0.90 5.97
N ALA A 155 14.82 -0.77 4.87
CA ALA A 155 15.04 0.51 4.22
C ALA A 155 13.94 0.84 3.22
N ILE A 156 13.45 2.08 3.27
CA ILE A 156 12.36 2.57 2.41
C ILE A 156 12.53 4.06 2.09
N GLY A 157 12.21 4.44 0.86
CA GLY A 157 12.13 5.83 0.41
C GLY A 157 13.21 6.26 -0.58
N GLN A 158 12.99 7.42 -1.20
CA GLN A 158 13.79 7.93 -2.32
C GLN A 158 15.23 8.26 -1.93
N GLY A 159 15.47 8.54 -0.65
CA GLY A 159 16.82 8.78 -0.12
C GLY A 159 17.73 7.55 -0.20
N TYR A 160 17.23 6.39 -0.63
CA TYR A 160 18.00 5.18 -0.93
C TYR A 160 18.27 4.92 -2.41
N GLN A 161 17.77 5.77 -3.30
CA GLN A 161 18.10 5.64 -4.72
C GLN A 161 19.62 5.62 -4.91
N LYS A 162 20.10 4.64 -5.68
CA LYS A 162 21.52 4.38 -5.96
C LYS A 162 22.36 3.93 -4.74
N LYS A 163 21.75 3.59 -3.59
CA LYS A 163 22.45 3.07 -2.40
C LYS A 163 22.31 1.55 -2.26
N HIS A 164 23.20 0.95 -1.46
CA HIS A 164 23.26 -0.50 -1.18
C HIS A 164 23.08 -0.80 0.31
N GLY A 165 22.82 -2.08 0.64
CA GLY A 165 22.23 -2.54 1.90
C GLY A 165 21.41 -3.82 1.70
N MET A 166 20.83 -4.33 2.79
CA MET A 166 20.28 -5.69 2.86
C MET A 166 18.81 -5.79 2.41
N TYR A 167 17.89 -5.15 3.15
CA TYR A 167 16.44 -5.30 2.95
C TYR A 167 15.77 -4.00 2.46
N GLY A 168 15.18 -4.05 1.26
CA GLY A 168 14.59 -2.93 0.54
C GLY A 168 13.10 -3.03 0.28
N ILE A 169 12.38 -1.91 0.45
CA ILE A 169 10.96 -1.83 0.13
C ILE A 169 10.72 -0.79 -0.97
N GLY A 170 10.23 -1.25 -2.12
CA GLY A 170 9.83 -0.46 -3.29
C GLY A 170 10.98 -0.11 -4.25
N ASN A 171 10.60 0.42 -5.42
CA ASN A 171 11.51 0.71 -6.55
C ASN A 171 12.70 1.62 -6.20
N CYS A 172 12.55 2.49 -5.20
CA CYS A 172 13.63 3.38 -4.74
C CYS A 172 14.82 2.63 -4.13
N THR A 173 14.64 1.33 -3.88
CA THR A 173 15.55 0.48 -3.14
C THR A 173 16.10 -0.69 -3.98
N ALA A 174 15.90 -0.64 -5.30
CA ALA A 174 16.23 -1.70 -6.28
C ALA A 174 17.71 -2.12 -6.36
N ARG A 175 18.61 -1.47 -5.62
CA ARG A 175 20.04 -1.83 -5.52
C ARG A 175 20.40 -2.55 -4.23
N PHE A 176 19.44 -2.83 -3.36
CA PHE A 176 19.64 -3.68 -2.20
C PHE A 176 19.70 -5.16 -2.59
N GLU A 177 20.37 -5.94 -1.74
CA GLU A 177 20.58 -7.38 -1.95
C GLU A 177 19.25 -8.13 -2.04
N LYS A 178 18.31 -7.80 -1.15
CA LYS A 178 16.96 -8.34 -1.11
C LYS A 178 15.98 -7.17 -1.14
N HIS A 179 15.10 -7.12 -2.14
CA HIS A 179 14.10 -6.06 -2.23
C HIS A 179 12.79 -6.54 -2.86
N VAL A 180 11.72 -5.81 -2.58
CA VAL A 180 10.42 -5.95 -3.22
C VAL A 180 10.15 -4.75 -4.12
N ASP A 181 9.71 -5.01 -5.35
CA ASP A 181 9.37 -3.99 -6.34
C ASP A 181 7.99 -3.37 -6.09
N GLY A 182 7.79 -2.16 -6.61
CA GLY A 182 6.52 -1.43 -6.61
C GLY A 182 6.67 0.06 -6.28
N CYS A 183 5.68 0.85 -6.71
CA CYS A 183 5.60 2.29 -6.43
C CYS A 183 4.14 2.79 -6.35
N PRO A 184 3.44 2.61 -5.21
CA PRO A 184 3.91 1.87 -4.03
C PRO A 184 3.83 0.33 -4.22
N PRO A 185 4.68 -0.45 -3.54
CA PRO A 185 4.51 -1.91 -3.44
C PRO A 185 3.22 -2.26 -2.67
N LYS A 186 2.54 -3.34 -3.02
CA LYS A 186 1.36 -3.81 -2.27
C LYS A 186 1.83 -4.42 -0.95
N ALA A 187 1.06 -4.24 0.12
CA ALA A 187 1.42 -4.80 1.42
C ALA A 187 1.48 -6.32 1.40
N VAL A 188 0.61 -6.98 0.64
CA VAL A 188 0.63 -8.44 0.46
C VAL A 188 1.96 -8.94 -0.12
N ASP A 189 2.52 -8.22 -1.08
CA ASP A 189 3.82 -8.57 -1.68
C ASP A 189 4.95 -8.37 -0.68
N ILE A 190 4.89 -7.30 0.13
CA ILE A 190 5.84 -7.07 1.22
C ILE A 190 5.74 -8.18 2.27
N VAL A 191 4.53 -8.62 2.66
CA VAL A 191 4.35 -9.71 3.63
C VAL A 191 5.01 -10.99 3.13
N ARG A 192 4.79 -11.36 1.86
CA ARG A 192 5.41 -12.54 1.26
C ARG A 192 6.93 -12.42 1.24
N PHE A 193 7.45 -11.30 0.73
CA PHE A 193 8.89 -11.01 0.73
C PHE A 193 9.51 -11.13 2.12
N LEU A 194 8.93 -10.48 3.13
CA LEU A 194 9.49 -10.47 4.48
C LEU A 194 9.43 -11.85 5.17
N LYS A 195 8.45 -12.69 4.85
CA LYS A 195 8.41 -14.07 5.37
C LYS A 195 9.53 -14.93 4.82
N GLU A 196 9.90 -14.72 3.56
CA GLU A 196 10.89 -15.53 2.86
C GLU A 196 12.31 -15.02 3.12
N GLU A 197 12.48 -13.70 3.17
CA GLU A 197 13.79 -13.08 3.01
C GLU A 197 14.30 -12.39 4.28
N TRP A 198 13.42 -11.91 5.16
CA TRP A 198 13.81 -11.10 6.31
C TRP A 198 14.13 -11.97 7.52
N ASP A 199 15.40 -12.02 7.90
CA ASP A 199 15.89 -12.74 9.09
C ASP A 199 15.83 -11.89 10.38
#